data_AF-A0A1X0P0P1-F1
#
_entry.id   AF-A0A1X0P0P1-F1
#
_cell.length_a   1.000
_cell.length_b   1.000
_cell.length_c   1.000
_cell.angle_alpha   90.00
_cell.angle_beta   90.00
_cell.angle_gamma   90.00
#
_symmetry.space_group_name_H-M   'P 1'
#
loop_
_entity.id
_entity.type
_entity.pdbx_description
1 polymer ?
#
loop_
_entity_poly.entity_id
_entity_poly.type
_entity_poly.pdbx_seq_one_letter_code
_entity_poly.pdbx_strand_id
1 'polypeptide(L)'
;MNNSGTFKPLVSSVCKTAFSWQSALSYYQRSLLECGSSLELEHAQRIALLFLKENGEAQQLSSWAKLFTSEGVPTCSLMLKALVRHDVWRTAVTLWKWNPNDALGEALVDELMSRNLWEQSLDIVNHILSDNTIASGESNINSLTDIKKLENFKDDVALALNDTIRLISDPTFIPMEECKAQSGMTRLANKMFPKKSQWKEAISLLVALSERNISSQTRREILELTVAKFCYDGKQYQEAFNWIRKNEIELNSNSLKRTHLRCAIYLKRFDIAISVLESLHKQNIKEIPILTLYDFCKGFIREINEGRCFELLDRFADIVSKCSSLISSEKIRVELKQFFVQNGLDTTTLDVINLLEQTKGSSLFLGNKVISKDDMGSITNIDRAATLLMSKGDWKASLCLLEKILQTEAVNEKEKVILEAAQASVGNWKTAILFFT
;
A
#
# COMPACT_ATOMS: atom_id res chain seq x y z
N MET A 1 20.77 80.40 8.72
CA MET A 1 19.33 80.29 9.03
C MET A 1 18.68 79.49 7.90
N ASN A 2 18.95 78.19 7.79
CA ASN A 2 18.23 77.06 8.41
C ASN A 2 16.71 77.11 8.19
N ASN A 3 16.23 76.40 7.16
CA ASN A 3 14.91 75.78 7.14
C ASN A 3 15.08 74.33 6.65
N SER A 4 15.54 73.49 7.58
CA SER A 4 15.49 72.03 7.49
C SER A 4 14.05 71.58 7.73
N GLY A 5 13.28 71.43 6.65
CA GLY A 5 12.03 70.66 6.66
C GLY A 5 12.36 69.18 6.76
N THR A 6 12.72 68.73 7.96
CA THR A 6 12.95 67.33 8.31
C THR A 6 11.74 66.48 7.91
N PHE A 7 11.98 65.52 7.01
CA PHE A 7 11.25 64.27 6.94
C PHE A 7 11.03 63.77 8.38
N LYS A 8 9.78 63.73 8.83
CA LYS A 8 9.44 63.03 10.06
C LYS A 8 9.44 61.53 9.73
N PRO A 9 10.35 60.72 10.29
CA PRO A 9 10.17 59.29 10.25
C PRO A 9 8.93 59.00 11.10
N LEU A 10 7.94 58.32 10.53
CA LEU A 10 6.83 57.72 11.29
C LEU A 10 7.37 56.52 12.07
N VAL A 11 8.26 56.77 13.04
CA VAL A 11 8.65 55.83 14.07
C VAL A 11 8.28 56.47 15.40
N SER A 12 6.98 56.53 15.69
CA SER A 12 6.51 56.87 17.03
C SER A 12 5.11 56.31 17.27
N SER A 13 4.94 55.00 17.07
CA SER A 13 4.01 54.18 17.83
C SER A 13 4.36 52.70 17.64
N VAL A 14 5.54 52.31 18.16
CA VAL A 14 5.75 50.91 18.50
C VAL A 14 4.83 50.60 19.68
N CYS A 15 3.58 50.30 19.33
CA CYS A 15 2.61 49.73 20.24
C CYS A 15 3.23 48.46 20.81
N LYS A 16 3.12 48.27 22.13
CA LYS A 16 3.46 47.05 22.87
C LYS A 16 2.48 45.91 22.54
N THR A 17 2.25 45.67 21.26
CA THR A 17 1.53 44.51 20.73
C THR A 17 2.59 43.55 20.24
N ALA A 18 2.56 42.31 20.73
CA ALA A 18 3.47 41.26 20.28
C ALA A 18 3.60 41.30 18.75
N PHE A 19 4.83 41.30 18.24
CA PHE A 19 5.12 41.31 16.81
C PHE A 19 4.39 40.10 16.18
N SER A 20 3.26 40.36 15.54
CA SER A 20 2.50 39.29 14.89
C SER A 20 3.23 38.93 13.60
N TRP A 21 3.28 37.63 13.29
CA TRP A 21 3.86 37.13 12.05
C TRP A 21 3.20 37.78 10.81
N GLN A 22 1.94 38.20 10.91
CA GLN A 22 1.21 38.95 9.87
C GLN A 22 1.85 40.31 9.57
N SER A 23 2.29 41.02 10.62
CA SER A 23 2.98 42.30 10.48
C SER A 23 4.37 42.10 9.85
N ALA A 24 5.06 41.02 10.24
CA ALA A 24 6.33 40.66 9.61
C ALA A 24 6.14 40.37 8.11
N LEU A 25 5.14 39.59 7.72
CA LEU A 25 4.84 39.30 6.32
C LEU A 25 4.53 40.55 5.50
N SER A 26 3.76 41.50 6.04
CA SER A 26 3.46 42.73 5.30
C SER A 26 4.71 43.60 5.08
N TYR A 27 5.59 43.68 6.07
CA TYR A 27 6.89 44.34 5.90
C TYR A 27 7.79 43.63 4.89
N TYR A 28 7.86 42.30 4.92
CA TYR A 28 8.62 41.51 3.95
C TYR A 28 8.08 41.65 2.53
N GLN A 29 6.76 41.61 2.34
CA GLN A 29 6.14 41.80 1.03
C GLN A 29 6.46 43.20 0.48
N ARG A 30 6.39 44.21 1.36
CA ARG A 30 6.70 45.59 1.01
C ARG A 30 8.17 45.76 0.63
N SER A 31 9.11 45.16 1.36
CA SER A 31 10.53 45.23 1.02
C SER A 31 10.83 44.55 -0.32
N LEU A 32 10.17 43.42 -0.64
CA LEU A 32 10.31 42.76 -1.93
C LEU A 32 9.83 43.65 -3.08
N LEU A 33 8.65 44.26 -2.94
CA LEU A 33 8.03 45.08 -3.98
C LEU A 33 8.69 46.45 -4.15
N GLU A 34 9.05 47.11 -3.05
CA GLU A 34 9.57 48.48 -3.07
C GLU A 34 11.10 48.52 -3.26
N CYS A 35 11.83 47.54 -2.72
CA CYS A 35 13.30 47.54 -2.73
C CYS A 35 13.91 46.53 -3.72
N GLY A 36 13.09 45.70 -4.38
CA GLY A 36 13.56 44.70 -5.35
C GLY A 36 14.51 43.65 -4.78
N SER A 37 14.50 43.45 -3.45
CA SER A 37 15.35 42.46 -2.78
C SER A 37 15.02 41.05 -3.28
N SER A 38 16.04 40.23 -3.55
CA SER A 38 15.83 38.82 -3.89
C SER A 38 15.36 38.05 -2.66
N LEU A 39 14.32 37.25 -2.80
CA LEU A 39 13.90 36.35 -1.74
C LEU A 39 14.75 35.07 -1.80
N GLU A 40 15.42 34.73 -0.71
CA GLU A 40 16.12 33.45 -0.63
C GLU A 40 15.12 32.29 -0.59
N LEU A 41 15.51 31.15 -1.19
CA LEU A 41 14.68 29.95 -1.29
C LEU A 41 14.10 29.49 0.07
N GLU A 42 14.88 29.59 1.15
CA GLU A 42 14.41 29.20 2.49
C GLU A 42 13.27 30.09 2.99
N HIS A 43 13.35 31.40 2.74
CA HIS A 43 12.32 32.36 3.14
C HIS A 43 11.04 32.13 2.34
N ALA A 44 11.17 31.85 1.05
CA ALA A 44 10.08 31.46 0.16
C ALA A 44 9.33 30.22 0.67
N GLN A 45 10.07 29.17 1.01
CA GLN A 45 9.51 27.93 1.53
C GLN A 45 8.83 28.13 2.90
N ARG A 46 9.43 28.92 3.80
CA ARG A 46 8.84 29.20 5.12
C ARG A 46 7.51 29.95 5.02
N ILE A 47 7.40 30.91 4.10
CA ILE A 47 6.15 31.63 3.85
C ILE A 47 5.09 30.67 3.30
N ALA A 48 5.44 29.85 2.30
CA ALA A 48 4.50 28.88 1.74
C ALA A 48 4.03 27.84 2.78
N LEU A 49 4.93 27.33 3.63
CA LEU A 49 4.61 26.40 4.71
C LEU A 49 3.71 27.03 5.79
N LEU A 50 3.89 28.31 6.08
CA LEU A 50 3.07 29.02 7.04
C LEU A 50 1.60 29.06 6.58
N PHE A 51 1.35 29.41 5.32
CA PHE A 51 0.00 29.40 4.75
C PHE A 51 -0.57 27.99 4.55
N LEU A 52 0.28 26.99 4.27
CA LEU A 52 -0.13 25.59 4.12
C LEU A 52 -0.68 24.98 5.44
N LYS A 53 -0.26 25.51 6.58
CA LYS A 53 -0.82 25.20 7.91
C LYS A 53 -2.14 25.92 8.20
N GLU A 54 -2.79 26.45 7.17
CA GLU A 54 -4.06 27.20 7.23
C GLU A 54 -3.99 28.47 8.08
N ASN A 55 -2.78 29.00 8.32
CA ASN A 55 -2.61 30.30 8.97
C ASN A 55 -2.70 31.43 7.93
N GLY A 56 -3.54 32.43 8.18
CA GLY A 56 -3.60 33.67 7.39
C GLY A 56 -4.77 33.79 6.44
N GLU A 57 -4.90 34.98 5.85
CA GLU A 57 -6.02 35.33 4.99
C GLU A 57 -5.77 34.92 3.53
N ALA A 58 -6.80 34.39 2.88
CA ALA A 58 -6.79 33.99 1.47
C ALA A 58 -6.35 35.11 0.51
N GLN A 59 -6.66 36.37 0.84
CA GLN A 59 -6.27 37.53 0.04
C GLN A 59 -4.76 37.78 0.09
N GLN A 60 -4.15 37.72 1.28
CA GLN A 60 -2.70 37.82 1.44
C GLN A 60 -2.00 36.68 0.70
N LEU A 61 -2.48 35.44 0.85
CA LEU A 61 -1.95 34.28 0.16
C LEU A 61 -1.96 34.45 -1.37
N SER A 62 -3.07 34.96 -1.94
CA SER A 62 -3.18 35.21 -3.37
C SER A 62 -2.18 36.25 -3.87
N SER A 63 -1.90 37.29 -3.06
CA SER A 63 -0.90 38.30 -3.38
C SER A 63 0.51 37.74 -3.35
N TRP A 64 0.82 36.90 -2.37
CA TRP A 64 2.09 36.20 -2.26
C TRP A 64 2.28 35.21 -3.41
N ALA A 65 1.28 34.38 -3.71
CA ALA A 65 1.38 33.35 -4.73
C ALA A 65 1.74 33.89 -6.12
N LYS A 66 1.29 35.10 -6.46
CA LYS A 66 1.68 35.80 -7.70
C LYS A 66 3.17 36.16 -7.75
N LEU A 67 3.79 36.43 -6.60
CA LEU A 67 5.23 36.74 -6.50
C LEU A 67 6.10 35.50 -6.64
N PHE A 68 5.54 34.32 -6.35
CA PHE A 68 6.26 33.05 -6.36
C PHE A 68 6.15 32.29 -7.68
N THR A 69 5.41 32.78 -8.69
CA THR A 69 5.20 32.06 -9.96
C THR A 69 6.48 31.80 -10.77
N SER A 70 7.52 32.59 -10.55
CA SER A 70 8.84 32.47 -11.17
C SER A 70 9.86 31.67 -10.35
N GLU A 71 9.47 31.22 -9.15
CA GLU A 71 10.36 30.50 -8.24
C GLU A 71 10.43 29.00 -8.57
N GLY A 72 11.40 28.30 -7.97
CA GLY A 72 11.59 26.87 -8.20
C GLY A 72 10.35 26.01 -7.91
N VAL A 73 10.25 24.86 -8.58
CA VAL A 73 9.12 23.91 -8.49
C VAL A 73 8.68 23.59 -7.05
N PRO A 74 9.57 23.35 -6.06
CA PRO A 74 9.14 23.03 -4.70
C PRO A 74 8.35 24.17 -4.02
N THR A 75 8.79 25.41 -4.19
CA THR A 75 8.16 26.59 -3.58
C THR A 75 6.81 26.89 -4.25
N CYS A 76 6.78 26.87 -5.58
CA CYS A 76 5.54 26.98 -6.36
C CYS A 76 4.52 25.92 -5.95
N SER A 77 4.94 24.67 -5.82
CA SER A 77 4.09 23.55 -5.41
C SER A 77 3.44 23.79 -4.05
N LEU A 78 4.21 24.20 -3.03
CA LEU A 78 3.69 24.49 -1.69
C LEU A 78 2.65 25.63 -1.72
N MET A 79 2.89 26.64 -2.54
CA MET A 79 2.01 27.79 -2.64
C MET A 79 0.69 27.46 -3.36
N LEU A 80 0.74 26.65 -4.42
CA LEU A 80 -0.45 26.11 -5.08
C LEU A 80 -1.28 25.24 -4.13
N LYS A 81 -0.63 24.38 -3.33
CA LYS A 81 -1.32 23.57 -2.32
C LYS A 81 -1.98 24.43 -1.26
N ALA A 82 -1.30 25.46 -0.77
CA ALA A 82 -1.88 26.40 0.19
C ALA A 82 -3.13 27.08 -0.39
N LEU A 83 -3.08 27.56 -1.65
CA LEU A 83 -4.23 28.19 -2.29
C LEU A 83 -5.45 27.26 -2.37
N VAL A 84 -5.26 25.98 -2.68
CA VAL A 84 -6.34 24.99 -2.70
C VAL A 84 -6.91 24.74 -1.31
N ARG A 85 -6.07 24.70 -0.26
CA ARG A 85 -6.54 24.51 1.13
C ARG A 85 -7.35 25.69 1.68
N HIS A 86 -7.05 26.90 1.22
CA HIS A 86 -7.79 28.13 1.53
C HIS A 86 -9.00 28.34 0.59
N ASP A 87 -9.45 27.31 -0.12
CA ASP A 87 -10.56 27.33 -1.08
C ASP A 87 -10.41 28.34 -2.24
N VAL A 88 -9.18 28.79 -2.51
CA VAL A 88 -8.83 29.68 -3.64
C VAL A 88 -8.26 28.89 -4.83
N TRP A 89 -8.78 27.70 -5.05
CA TRP A 89 -8.29 26.76 -6.07
C TRP A 89 -8.31 27.33 -7.50
N ARG A 90 -9.24 28.25 -7.82
CA ARG A 90 -9.28 28.92 -9.14
C ARG A 90 -8.00 29.68 -9.41
N THR A 91 -7.50 30.42 -8.41
CA THR A 91 -6.24 31.15 -8.49
C THR A 91 -5.07 30.18 -8.64
N ALA A 92 -5.07 29.05 -7.92
CA ALA A 92 -4.04 28.02 -8.09
C ALA A 92 -3.99 27.50 -9.53
N VAL A 93 -5.14 27.17 -10.12
CA VAL A 93 -5.22 26.71 -11.52
C VAL A 93 -4.75 27.80 -12.50
N THR A 94 -5.14 29.06 -12.29
CA THR A 94 -4.69 30.16 -13.16
C THR A 94 -3.18 30.36 -13.09
N LEU A 95 -2.58 30.33 -11.90
CA LEU A 95 -1.13 30.49 -11.74
C LEU A 95 -0.36 29.33 -12.37
N TRP A 96 -0.86 28.09 -12.24
CA TRP A 96 -0.26 26.95 -12.93
C TRP A 96 -0.36 27.09 -14.46
N LYS A 97 -1.49 27.53 -15.00
CA LYS A 97 -1.64 27.77 -16.46
C LYS A 97 -0.69 28.83 -17.02
N TRP A 98 -0.23 29.77 -16.20
CA TRP A 98 0.76 30.77 -16.62
C TRP A 98 2.18 30.20 -16.78
N ASN A 99 2.49 29.12 -16.07
CA ASN A 99 3.77 28.43 -16.13
C ASN A 99 3.55 26.91 -16.01
N PRO A 100 3.03 26.26 -17.06
CA PRO A 100 2.67 24.85 -17.00
C PRO A 100 3.91 24.00 -16.82
N ASN A 101 3.88 23.15 -15.80
CA ASN A 101 4.93 22.20 -15.48
C ASN A 101 4.29 20.92 -14.94
N ASP A 102 4.72 19.77 -15.45
CA ASP A 102 4.16 18.45 -15.10
C ASP A 102 4.23 18.16 -13.60
N ALA A 103 5.37 18.44 -12.94
CA ALA A 103 5.55 18.20 -11.51
C ALA A 103 4.72 19.17 -10.64
N LEU A 104 4.51 20.41 -11.10
CA LEU A 104 3.56 21.32 -10.45
C LEU A 104 2.11 20.87 -10.66
N GLY A 105 1.80 20.37 -11.85
CA GLY A 105 0.49 19.85 -12.22
C GLY A 105 0.13 18.62 -11.40
N GLU A 106 1.06 17.68 -11.24
CA GLU A 106 0.97 16.53 -10.33
C GLU A 106 0.59 16.96 -8.91
N ALA A 107 1.39 17.87 -8.32
CA ALA A 107 1.15 18.35 -6.96
C ALA A 107 -0.20 19.10 -6.80
N LEU A 108 -0.64 19.80 -7.85
CA LEU A 108 -1.92 20.49 -7.86
C LEU A 108 -3.09 19.49 -7.98
N VAL A 109 -2.98 18.48 -8.83
CA VAL A 109 -3.98 17.41 -8.99
C VAL A 109 -4.16 16.64 -7.68
N ASP A 110 -3.07 16.33 -6.96
CA ASP A 110 -3.14 15.70 -5.65
C ASP A 110 -4.03 16.48 -4.66
N GLU A 111 -3.81 17.80 -4.57
CA GLU A 111 -4.52 18.66 -3.62
C GLU A 111 -5.96 18.94 -4.08
N LEU A 112 -6.22 19.07 -5.39
CA LEU A 112 -7.58 19.21 -5.91
C LEU A 112 -8.40 17.93 -5.67
N MET A 113 -7.80 16.76 -5.87
CA MET A 113 -8.42 15.47 -5.59
C MET A 113 -8.65 15.26 -4.09
N SER A 114 -7.83 15.84 -3.21
CA SER A 114 -8.08 15.82 -1.74
C SER A 114 -9.32 16.62 -1.36
N ARG A 115 -9.65 17.69 -2.10
CA ARG A 115 -10.86 18.53 -1.94
C ARG A 115 -12.04 18.09 -2.82
N ASN A 116 -11.99 16.89 -3.42
CA ASN A 116 -13.02 16.35 -4.33
C ASN A 116 -13.26 17.15 -5.63
N LEU A 117 -12.33 18.03 -6.03
CA LEU A 117 -12.39 18.86 -7.25
C LEU A 117 -11.86 18.08 -8.47
N TRP A 118 -12.57 17.00 -8.81
CA TRP A 118 -12.10 16.02 -9.80
C TRP A 118 -12.20 16.49 -11.25
N GLU A 119 -13.22 17.28 -11.60
CA GLU A 119 -13.35 17.86 -12.95
C GLU A 119 -12.18 18.81 -13.25
N GLN A 120 -11.81 19.63 -12.27
CA GLN A 120 -10.68 20.55 -12.37
C GLN A 120 -9.35 19.79 -12.45
N SER A 121 -9.25 18.66 -11.74
CA SER A 121 -8.10 17.76 -11.84
C SER A 121 -8.00 17.14 -13.24
N LEU A 122 -9.13 16.78 -13.84
CA LEU A 122 -9.20 16.26 -15.21
C LEU A 122 -8.75 17.29 -16.24
N ASP A 123 -9.16 18.55 -16.08
CA ASP A 123 -8.72 19.64 -16.96
C ASP A 123 -7.20 19.82 -16.96
N ILE A 124 -6.58 19.73 -15.78
CA ILE A 124 -5.11 19.81 -15.65
C ILE A 124 -4.44 18.62 -16.31
N VAL A 125 -4.95 17.40 -16.09
CA VAL A 125 -4.41 16.18 -16.72
C VAL A 125 -4.51 16.25 -18.24
N ASN A 126 -5.66 16.68 -18.77
CA ASN A 126 -5.83 16.85 -20.20
C ASN A 126 -4.83 17.86 -20.77
N HIS A 127 -4.55 18.94 -20.04
CA HIS A 127 -3.56 19.93 -20.46
C HIS A 127 -2.13 19.37 -20.43
N ILE A 128 -1.74 18.65 -19.37
CA ILE A 128 -0.43 17.95 -19.29
C ILE A 128 -0.26 16.98 -20.47
N LEU A 129 -1.32 16.26 -20.82
CA LEU A 129 -1.30 15.29 -21.91
C LEU A 129 -1.32 15.94 -23.30
N SER A 130 -1.91 17.13 -23.44
CA SER A 130 -1.99 17.87 -24.71
C SER A 130 -0.67 18.55 -25.12
N ASP A 131 0.23 18.81 -24.16
CA ASP A 131 1.56 19.34 -24.46
C ASP A 131 2.42 18.25 -25.11
N ASN A 132 2.52 18.26 -26.44
CA ASN A 132 3.25 17.26 -27.25
C ASN A 132 4.78 17.46 -27.25
N THR A 133 5.40 17.65 -26.08
CA THR A 133 6.86 17.69 -25.93
C THR A 133 7.43 16.37 -25.41
N ILE A 134 7.07 15.24 -26.03
CA ILE A 134 7.82 13.98 -25.85
C ILE A 134 8.63 13.74 -27.12
N ALA A 135 9.95 13.84 -26.96
CA ALA A 135 10.95 13.49 -27.95
C ALA A 135 10.78 12.02 -28.36
N SER A 136 10.84 11.80 -29.66
CA SER A 136 10.85 10.49 -30.31
C SER A 136 11.83 9.51 -29.63
N GLY A 137 11.28 8.49 -28.98
CA GLY A 137 12.02 7.36 -28.45
C GLY A 137 11.09 6.15 -28.42
N GLU A 138 11.01 5.46 -29.57
CA GLU A 138 10.42 4.13 -29.80
C GLU A 138 9.60 3.52 -28.64
N SER A 139 8.35 3.95 -28.46
CA SER A 139 7.37 3.16 -27.74
C SER A 139 6.86 2.06 -28.68
N ASN A 140 7.45 0.86 -28.54
CA ASN A 140 6.97 -0.38 -29.16
C ASN A 140 5.62 -0.82 -28.56
N ILE A 141 4.58 -0.01 -28.76
CA ILE A 141 3.18 -0.40 -28.62
C ILE A 141 2.51 0.05 -29.90
N ASN A 142 2.47 -0.85 -30.88
CA ASN A 142 1.74 -0.66 -32.12
C ASN A 142 0.31 -0.18 -31.80
N SER A 143 0.03 1.07 -32.19
CA SER A 143 -1.27 1.59 -32.59
C SER A 143 -2.47 1.20 -31.71
N LEU A 144 -2.75 2.02 -30.70
CA LEU A 144 -4.12 2.24 -30.21
C LEU A 144 -4.59 3.63 -30.64
N THR A 145 -4.55 3.86 -31.95
CA THR A 145 -5.29 4.95 -32.58
C THR A 145 -6.77 4.65 -32.50
N ASP A 146 -7.46 5.21 -31.51
CA ASP A 146 -8.84 5.71 -31.63
C ASP A 146 -9.26 6.40 -30.32
N ILE A 147 -8.55 7.47 -29.96
CA ILE A 147 -9.13 8.50 -29.08
C ILE A 147 -10.01 9.38 -29.99
N LYS A 148 -11.17 8.86 -30.40
CA LYS A 148 -12.19 9.67 -31.08
C LYS A 148 -13.40 9.83 -30.18
N LYS A 149 -13.53 11.08 -29.72
CA LYS A 149 -14.74 11.76 -29.23
C LYS A 149 -15.38 11.16 -27.98
N LEU A 150 -14.97 11.71 -26.84
CA LEU A 150 -15.77 11.79 -25.62
C LEU A 150 -17.13 12.42 -25.96
N GLU A 151 -18.21 11.63 -25.89
CA GLU A 151 -19.56 12.15 -25.72
C GLU A 151 -20.17 11.57 -24.45
N ASN A 152 -20.59 12.49 -23.57
CA ASN A 152 -21.57 12.41 -22.50
C ASN A 152 -22.00 11.02 -21.99
N PHE A 153 -21.61 10.70 -20.75
CA PHE A 153 -22.34 9.74 -19.94
C PHE A 153 -22.95 10.45 -18.72
N LYS A 154 -24.23 10.81 -18.86
CA LYS A 154 -25.18 10.69 -17.74
C LYS A 154 -25.59 9.23 -17.71
N ASP A 155 -25.32 8.54 -16.61
CA ASP A 155 -26.32 7.74 -15.88
C ASP A 155 -25.68 6.90 -14.75
N ASP A 156 -26.41 6.92 -13.63
CA ASP A 156 -26.43 5.99 -12.50
C ASP A 156 -25.24 5.94 -11.53
N VAL A 157 -25.21 6.97 -10.67
CA VAL A 157 -24.43 7.09 -9.42
C VAL A 157 -25.05 6.30 -8.24
N ALA A 158 -26.08 5.47 -8.44
CA ALA A 158 -26.96 5.03 -7.36
C ALA A 158 -26.73 3.62 -6.75
N LEU A 159 -25.62 2.92 -7.03
CA LEU A 159 -25.43 1.54 -6.50
C LEU A 159 -24.14 1.28 -5.70
N ALA A 160 -23.38 2.31 -5.33
CA ALA A 160 -22.04 2.14 -4.75
C ALA A 160 -21.97 2.05 -3.21
N LEU A 161 -23.07 1.80 -2.50
CA LEU A 161 -23.10 2.01 -1.03
C LEU A 161 -23.45 0.80 -0.15
N ASN A 162 -23.47 -0.43 -0.66
CA ASN A 162 -23.80 -1.59 0.20
C ASN A 162 -22.91 -2.84 0.07
N ASP A 163 -21.77 -2.77 -0.62
CA ASP A 163 -21.00 -3.98 -0.98
C ASP A 163 -19.53 -3.94 -0.52
N THR A 164 -19.20 -3.38 0.64
CA THR A 164 -17.81 -3.46 1.16
C THR A 164 -17.36 -4.91 1.37
N ILE A 165 -18.25 -5.81 1.80
CA ILE A 165 -17.91 -7.24 1.99
C ILE A 165 -17.87 -7.99 0.65
N ARG A 166 -18.70 -7.60 -0.33
CA ARG A 166 -18.75 -8.20 -1.67
C ARG A 166 -17.59 -7.72 -2.56
N LEU A 167 -17.16 -6.47 -2.41
CA LEU A 167 -15.97 -5.90 -3.07
C LEU A 167 -14.66 -6.50 -2.55
N ILE A 168 -14.59 -6.88 -1.26
CA ILE A 168 -13.43 -7.56 -0.66
C ILE A 168 -13.33 -9.03 -1.11
N SER A 169 -14.47 -9.66 -1.48
CA SER A 169 -14.54 -11.09 -1.81
C SER A 169 -14.68 -11.39 -3.30
N ASP A 170 -14.85 -10.38 -4.15
CA ASP A 170 -14.93 -10.55 -5.59
C ASP A 170 -13.52 -10.43 -6.23
N PRO A 171 -12.93 -11.52 -6.77
CA PRO A 171 -11.56 -11.60 -7.32
C PRO A 171 -11.31 -10.73 -8.56
N THR A 172 -12.28 -9.88 -8.87
CA THR A 172 -12.47 -9.19 -10.11
C THR A 172 -12.38 -7.67 -9.87
N PHE A 173 -12.28 -7.20 -8.62
CA PHE A 173 -11.88 -5.84 -8.26
C PHE A 173 -10.43 -5.81 -7.77
N ILE A 174 -9.74 -4.69 -8.00
CA ILE A 174 -8.41 -4.43 -7.43
C ILE A 174 -8.53 -4.43 -5.90
N PRO A 175 -7.79 -5.28 -5.16
CA PRO A 175 -7.87 -5.34 -3.71
C PRO A 175 -7.57 -3.98 -3.08
N MET A 176 -8.21 -3.66 -1.94
CA MET A 176 -7.97 -2.39 -1.24
C MET A 176 -6.50 -2.23 -0.85
N GLU A 177 -5.79 -3.34 -0.63
CA GLU A 177 -4.36 -3.40 -0.34
C GLU A 177 -3.52 -2.76 -1.44
N GLU A 178 -3.93 -2.90 -2.71
CA GLU A 178 -3.25 -2.29 -3.87
C GLU A 178 -3.62 -0.81 -4.08
N CYS A 179 -4.57 -0.30 -3.29
CA CYS A 179 -5.04 1.08 -3.37
C CYS A 179 -4.55 1.99 -2.22
N LYS A 180 -3.67 1.50 -1.33
CA LYS A 180 -3.40 2.13 -0.02
C LYS A 180 -2.59 3.44 -0.02
N ALA A 181 -2.09 3.92 -1.16
CA ALA A 181 -1.47 5.24 -1.29
C ALA A 181 -1.53 5.68 -2.74
N GLN A 182 -2.61 6.37 -3.12
CA GLN A 182 -2.83 6.82 -4.50
C GLN A 182 -2.66 8.33 -4.58
N SER A 183 -1.68 8.78 -5.37
CA SER A 183 -1.62 10.12 -5.96
C SER A 183 -2.95 10.52 -6.60
N GLY A 184 -3.20 11.82 -6.67
CA GLY A 184 -4.35 12.40 -7.35
C GLY A 184 -4.48 11.91 -8.79
N MET A 185 -3.37 11.67 -9.49
CA MET A 185 -3.35 11.11 -10.85
C MET A 185 -3.95 9.70 -10.92
N THR A 186 -3.52 8.80 -10.04
CA THR A 186 -4.04 7.43 -9.97
C THR A 186 -5.48 7.38 -9.46
N ARG A 187 -5.84 8.24 -8.49
CA ARG A 187 -7.22 8.44 -8.02
C ARG A 187 -8.14 8.94 -9.13
N LEU A 188 -7.65 9.86 -9.96
CA LEU A 188 -8.41 10.42 -11.06
C LEU A 188 -8.69 9.36 -12.13
N ALA A 189 -7.69 8.57 -12.51
CA ALA A 189 -7.86 7.48 -13.48
C ALA A 189 -8.93 6.47 -13.02
N ASN A 190 -8.92 6.08 -11.73
CA ASN A 190 -9.95 5.20 -11.17
C ASN A 190 -11.34 5.83 -11.13
N LYS A 191 -11.43 7.14 -10.91
CA LYS A 191 -12.70 7.87 -10.91
C LYS A 191 -13.25 8.06 -12.32
N MET A 192 -12.39 8.27 -13.31
CA MET A 192 -12.76 8.42 -14.73
C MET A 192 -13.21 7.09 -15.35
N PHE A 193 -12.56 5.99 -14.95
CA PHE A 193 -12.81 4.65 -15.48
C PHE A 193 -13.14 3.66 -14.36
N PRO A 194 -14.33 3.78 -13.74
CA PRO A 194 -14.72 2.95 -12.61
C PRO A 194 -15.14 1.53 -13.02
N LYS A 195 -15.51 1.31 -14.30
CA LYS A 195 -16.01 0.00 -14.77
C LYS A 195 -14.85 -0.86 -15.26
N LYS A 196 -14.91 -2.17 -14.99
CA LYS A 196 -13.92 -3.15 -15.45
C LYS A 196 -13.78 -3.17 -16.96
N SER A 197 -14.87 -2.99 -17.71
CA SER A 197 -14.82 -2.94 -19.18
C SER A 197 -13.95 -1.82 -19.72
N GLN A 198 -13.68 -0.80 -18.91
CA GLN A 198 -12.91 0.40 -19.28
C GLN A 198 -11.42 0.29 -18.91
N TRP A 199 -10.93 -0.92 -18.62
CA TRP A 199 -9.57 -1.13 -18.14
C TRP A 199 -8.53 -0.68 -19.18
N LYS A 200 -8.82 -0.80 -20.48
CA LYS A 200 -7.89 -0.42 -21.56
C LYS A 200 -7.70 1.09 -21.62
N GLU A 201 -8.79 1.84 -21.51
CA GLU A 201 -8.80 3.30 -21.51
C GLU A 201 -8.13 3.86 -20.24
N ALA A 202 -8.33 3.20 -19.10
CA ALA A 202 -7.63 3.54 -17.87
C ALA A 202 -6.11 3.32 -17.99
N ILE A 203 -5.70 2.21 -18.60
CA ILE A 203 -4.29 1.90 -18.82
C ILE A 203 -3.66 2.86 -19.82
N SER A 204 -4.33 3.21 -20.93
CA SER A 204 -3.78 4.15 -21.91
C SER A 204 -3.52 5.52 -21.28
N LEU A 205 -4.44 6.01 -20.43
CA LEU A 205 -4.25 7.23 -19.66
C LEU A 205 -3.04 7.14 -18.72
N LEU A 206 -2.95 6.05 -17.94
CA LEU A 206 -1.88 5.84 -16.97
C LEU A 206 -0.50 5.72 -17.64
N VAL A 207 -0.41 5.00 -18.76
CA VAL A 207 0.83 4.90 -19.54
C VAL A 207 1.27 6.27 -20.05
N ALA A 208 0.35 7.03 -20.65
CA ALA A 208 0.63 8.38 -21.14
C ALA A 208 1.08 9.33 -20.02
N LEU A 209 0.56 9.18 -18.80
CA LEU A 209 1.01 9.93 -17.63
C LEU A 209 2.39 9.48 -17.13
N SER A 210 2.76 8.21 -17.28
CA SER A 210 4.03 7.70 -16.79
C SER A 210 5.25 8.21 -17.58
N GLU A 211 5.04 8.56 -18.85
CA GLU A 211 6.03 9.14 -19.77
C GLU A 211 6.31 10.63 -19.50
N ARG A 212 5.53 11.27 -18.61
CA ARG A 212 5.66 12.69 -18.26
C ARG A 212 6.73 12.94 -17.20
N ASN A 213 7.12 14.22 -17.04
CA ASN A 213 8.11 14.63 -16.05
C ASN A 213 7.47 14.74 -14.65
N ILE A 214 7.05 13.60 -14.12
CA ILE A 214 6.44 13.43 -12.80
C ILE A 214 7.42 12.81 -11.80
N SER A 215 7.07 12.89 -10.51
CA SER A 215 7.87 12.32 -9.43
C SER A 215 8.04 10.81 -9.56
N SER A 216 9.16 10.27 -9.06
CA SER A 216 9.40 8.82 -9.04
C SER A 216 8.36 8.06 -8.22
N GLN A 217 7.88 8.66 -7.13
CA GLN A 217 6.81 8.12 -6.29
C GLN A 217 5.53 7.94 -7.10
N THR A 218 5.06 8.99 -7.79
CA THR A 218 3.83 8.93 -8.60
C THR A 218 4.01 8.01 -9.80
N ARG A 219 5.18 7.98 -10.44
CA ARG A 219 5.46 7.02 -11.52
C ARG A 219 5.35 5.57 -11.02
N ARG A 220 5.85 5.27 -9.81
CA ARG A 220 5.71 3.95 -9.19
C ARG A 220 4.25 3.61 -8.89
N GLU A 221 3.47 4.55 -8.36
CA GLU A 221 2.04 4.35 -8.09
C GLU A 221 1.22 4.15 -9.39
N ILE A 222 1.57 4.87 -10.46
CA ILE A 222 0.99 4.67 -11.78
C ILE A 222 1.31 3.27 -12.32
N LEU A 223 2.56 2.82 -12.17
CA LEU A 223 2.98 1.45 -12.51
C LEU A 223 2.18 0.41 -11.71
N GLU A 224 2.10 0.57 -10.39
CA GLU A 224 1.30 -0.29 -9.49
C GLU A 224 -0.15 -0.41 -9.96
N LEU A 225 -0.83 0.72 -10.19
CA LEU A 225 -2.24 0.71 -10.60
C LEU A 225 -2.42 0.10 -11.99
N THR A 226 -1.52 0.37 -12.92
CA THR A 226 -1.61 -0.13 -14.29
C THR A 226 -1.44 -1.66 -14.33
N VAL A 227 -0.44 -2.18 -13.62
CA VAL A 227 -0.23 -3.63 -13.48
C VAL A 227 -1.43 -4.28 -12.79
N ALA A 228 -1.98 -3.65 -11.75
CA ALA A 228 -3.19 -4.13 -11.10
C ALA A 228 -4.39 -4.17 -12.07
N LYS A 229 -4.60 -3.14 -12.90
CA LYS A 229 -5.66 -3.14 -13.92
C LYS A 229 -5.47 -4.23 -14.98
N PHE A 230 -4.24 -4.45 -15.47
CA PHE A 230 -3.96 -5.57 -16.38
C PHE A 230 -4.31 -6.92 -15.75
N CYS A 231 -3.92 -7.13 -14.49
CA CYS A 231 -4.07 -8.41 -13.80
C CYS A 231 -5.51 -8.70 -13.34
N TYR A 232 -6.14 -7.76 -12.62
CA TYR A 232 -7.44 -7.98 -11.98
C TYR A 232 -8.62 -7.68 -12.92
N ASP A 233 -8.57 -6.56 -13.65
CA ASP A 233 -9.67 -6.15 -14.53
C ASP A 233 -9.55 -6.82 -15.91
N GLY A 234 -8.36 -6.75 -16.52
CA GLY A 234 -8.10 -7.25 -17.88
C GLY A 234 -7.79 -8.75 -17.98
N LYS A 235 -7.42 -9.40 -16.87
CA LYS A 235 -6.90 -10.79 -16.81
C LYS A 235 -5.75 -11.07 -17.78
N GLN A 236 -4.98 -10.06 -18.13
CA GLN A 236 -3.82 -10.14 -19.02
C GLN A 236 -2.55 -10.44 -18.21
N TYR A 237 -2.50 -11.63 -17.60
CA TYR A 237 -1.40 -12.00 -16.68
C TYR A 237 -0.03 -11.98 -17.34
N GLN A 238 0.07 -12.38 -18.61
CA GLN A 238 1.34 -12.38 -19.34
C GLN A 238 1.87 -10.97 -19.61
N GLU A 239 0.98 -10.04 -19.96
CA GLU A 239 1.34 -8.65 -20.20
C GLU A 239 1.76 -7.97 -18.90
N ALA A 240 0.98 -8.12 -17.83
CA ALA A 240 1.31 -7.62 -16.50
C ALA A 240 2.69 -8.15 -16.03
N PHE A 241 2.93 -9.45 -16.18
CA PHE A 241 4.18 -10.09 -15.80
C PHE A 241 5.38 -9.52 -16.57
N ASN A 242 5.26 -9.38 -17.89
CA ASN A 242 6.32 -8.80 -18.73
C ASN A 242 6.59 -7.33 -18.36
N TRP A 243 5.55 -6.58 -18.00
CA TRP A 243 5.67 -5.17 -17.66
C TRP A 243 6.34 -4.97 -16.28
N ILE A 244 6.02 -5.81 -15.30
CA ILE A 244 6.73 -5.86 -14.01
C ILE A 244 8.22 -6.15 -14.24
N ARG A 245 8.55 -7.15 -15.07
CA ARG A 245 9.94 -7.55 -15.33
C ARG A 245 10.74 -6.47 -16.06
N LYS A 246 10.11 -5.69 -16.93
CA LYS A 246 10.76 -4.54 -17.58
C LYS A 246 11.09 -3.42 -16.58
N ASN A 247 10.40 -3.36 -15.46
CA ASN A 247 10.53 -2.32 -14.44
C ASN A 247 11.04 -2.89 -13.10
N GLU A 248 12.01 -3.80 -13.15
CA GLU A 248 12.55 -4.53 -11.98
C GLU A 248 13.04 -3.62 -10.84
N ILE A 249 13.44 -2.38 -11.15
CA ILE A 249 13.91 -1.38 -10.17
C ILE A 249 12.80 -1.03 -9.15
N GLU A 250 11.53 -1.13 -9.53
CA GLU A 250 10.38 -0.75 -8.71
C GLU A 250 9.81 -1.92 -7.88
N LEU A 251 10.38 -3.13 -7.97
CA LEU A 251 9.93 -4.34 -7.29
C LEU A 251 10.02 -4.28 -5.75
N ASN A 252 10.56 -3.20 -5.17
CA ASN A 252 10.54 -2.99 -3.73
C ASN A 252 9.14 -2.70 -3.18
N SER A 253 8.18 -2.31 -4.04
CA SER A 253 6.80 -2.09 -3.64
C SER A 253 6.07 -3.41 -3.31
N ASN A 254 5.44 -3.47 -2.14
CA ASN A 254 4.62 -4.60 -1.74
C ASN A 254 3.41 -4.81 -2.68
N SER A 255 2.88 -3.73 -3.25
CA SER A 255 1.74 -3.77 -4.19
C SER A 255 2.12 -4.48 -5.49
N LEU A 256 3.27 -4.11 -6.06
CA LEU A 256 3.82 -4.80 -7.22
C LEU A 256 4.16 -6.25 -6.91
N LYS A 257 4.74 -6.54 -5.74
CA LYS A 257 5.05 -7.93 -5.35
C LYS A 257 3.79 -8.80 -5.25
N ARG A 258 2.71 -8.31 -4.65
CA ARG A 258 1.44 -9.07 -4.58
C ARG A 258 0.85 -9.33 -5.97
N THR A 259 0.84 -8.32 -6.83
CA THR A 259 0.33 -8.49 -8.19
C THR A 259 1.23 -9.40 -9.02
N HIS A 260 2.55 -9.33 -8.83
CA HIS A 260 3.53 -10.22 -9.44
C HIS A 260 3.33 -11.68 -8.99
N LEU A 261 3.12 -11.91 -7.69
CA LEU A 261 2.80 -13.21 -7.14
C LEU A 261 1.57 -13.82 -7.83
N ARG A 262 0.48 -13.04 -7.95
CA ARG A 262 -0.74 -13.47 -8.63
C ARG A 262 -0.47 -13.86 -10.09
N CYS A 263 0.25 -13.01 -10.83
CA CYS A 263 0.62 -13.30 -12.21
C CYS A 263 1.46 -14.58 -12.32
N ALA A 264 2.46 -14.75 -11.45
CA ALA A 264 3.33 -15.92 -11.43
C ALA A 264 2.55 -17.23 -11.19
N ILE A 265 1.58 -17.22 -10.26
CA ILE A 265 0.71 -18.37 -9.99
C ILE A 265 -0.15 -18.72 -11.20
N TYR A 266 -0.81 -17.73 -11.82
CA TYR A 266 -1.64 -17.97 -13.01
C TYR A 266 -0.83 -18.46 -14.21
N LEU A 267 0.41 -18.00 -14.37
CA LEU A 267 1.32 -18.43 -15.43
C LEU A 267 2.11 -19.71 -15.08
N LYS A 268 1.82 -20.35 -13.94
CA LYS A 268 2.51 -21.56 -13.44
C LYS A 268 4.04 -21.38 -13.28
N ARG A 269 4.50 -20.17 -12.97
CA ARG A 269 5.91 -19.83 -12.70
C ARG A 269 6.19 -19.91 -11.20
N PHE A 270 6.19 -21.14 -10.67
CA PHE A 270 6.24 -21.39 -9.24
C PHE A 270 7.59 -21.02 -8.60
N ASP A 271 8.68 -21.08 -9.36
CA ASP A 271 10.00 -20.58 -8.97
C ASP A 271 9.97 -19.10 -8.56
N ILE A 272 9.28 -18.30 -9.37
CA ILE A 272 9.10 -16.86 -9.14
C ILE A 272 8.09 -16.63 -8.02
N ALA A 273 6.97 -17.36 -8.02
CA ALA A 273 5.96 -17.25 -6.97
C ALA A 273 6.55 -17.51 -5.57
N ILE A 274 7.36 -18.56 -5.41
CA ILE A 274 8.08 -18.87 -4.17
C ILE A 274 9.01 -17.71 -3.79
N SER A 275 9.82 -17.23 -4.73
CA SER A 275 10.80 -16.16 -4.47
C SER A 275 10.12 -14.83 -4.06
N VAL A 276 8.96 -14.53 -4.64
CA VAL A 276 8.15 -13.36 -4.26
C VAL A 276 7.51 -13.55 -2.88
N LEU A 277 7.00 -14.74 -2.55
CA LEU A 277 6.48 -15.05 -1.21
C LEU A 277 7.56 -14.95 -0.13
N GLU A 278 8.77 -15.46 -0.40
CA GLU A 278 9.92 -15.30 0.50
C GLU A 278 10.24 -13.82 0.76
N SER A 279 10.18 -12.99 -0.29
CA SER A 279 10.39 -11.53 -0.19
C SER A 279 9.31 -10.82 0.63
N LEU A 280 8.03 -11.15 0.39
CA LEU A 280 6.90 -10.60 1.15
C LEU A 280 6.95 -11.02 2.62
N HIS A 281 7.24 -12.30 2.89
CA HIS A 281 7.37 -12.81 4.25
C HIS A 281 8.48 -12.10 5.03
N LYS A 282 9.65 -11.86 4.40
CA LYS A 282 10.76 -11.12 5.01
C LYS A 282 10.37 -9.69 5.41
N GLN A 283 9.47 -9.05 4.67
CA GLN A 283 8.99 -7.71 5.00
C GLN A 283 7.94 -7.76 6.11
N ASN A 284 6.85 -8.49 5.89
CA ASN A 284 5.79 -8.73 6.86
C ASN A 284 4.82 -9.80 6.34
N ILE A 285 4.57 -10.83 7.14
CA ILE A 285 3.64 -11.92 6.79
C ILE A 285 2.23 -11.41 6.44
N LYS A 286 1.79 -10.28 7.01
CA LYS A 286 0.47 -9.69 6.74
C LYS A 286 0.30 -9.15 5.32
N GLU A 287 1.40 -8.97 4.58
CA GLU A 287 1.35 -8.49 3.19
C GLU A 287 0.98 -9.59 2.19
N ILE A 288 0.95 -10.86 2.62
CA ILE A 288 0.63 -12.01 1.78
C ILE A 288 -0.89 -12.16 1.68
N PRO A 289 -1.50 -12.06 0.49
CA PRO A 289 -2.94 -12.22 0.33
C PRO A 289 -3.35 -13.69 0.54
N ILE A 290 -4.22 -13.94 1.51
CA ILE A 290 -4.65 -15.31 1.91
C ILE A 290 -5.21 -16.10 0.72
N LEU A 291 -6.08 -15.48 -0.09
CA LEU A 291 -6.66 -16.14 -1.27
C LEU A 291 -5.61 -16.52 -2.30
N THR A 292 -4.60 -15.65 -2.52
CA THR A 292 -3.51 -15.92 -3.45
C THR A 292 -2.58 -17.01 -2.92
N LEU A 293 -2.35 -17.08 -1.61
CA LEU A 293 -1.64 -18.18 -0.98
C LEU A 293 -2.38 -19.52 -1.16
N TYR A 294 -3.71 -19.52 -1.09
CA TYR A 294 -4.52 -20.72 -1.34
C TYR A 294 -4.45 -21.19 -2.80
N ASP A 295 -4.53 -20.25 -3.75
CA ASP A 295 -4.38 -20.55 -5.17
C ASP A 295 -2.99 -21.09 -5.48
N PHE A 296 -1.95 -20.53 -4.84
CA PHE A 296 -0.58 -21.03 -4.91
C PHE A 296 -0.46 -22.47 -4.43
N CYS A 297 -0.94 -22.79 -3.21
CA CYS A 297 -0.86 -24.13 -2.65
C CYS A 297 -1.57 -25.16 -3.54
N LYS A 298 -2.81 -24.89 -3.97
CA LYS A 298 -3.56 -25.79 -4.85
C LYS A 298 -2.92 -25.95 -6.21
N GLY A 299 -2.44 -24.85 -6.79
CA GLY A 299 -1.76 -24.84 -8.07
C GLY A 299 -0.49 -25.70 -8.05
N PHE A 300 0.33 -25.55 -7.01
CA PHE A 300 1.59 -26.28 -6.87
C PHE A 300 1.37 -27.78 -6.67
N ILE A 301 0.45 -28.18 -5.79
CA ILE A 301 0.09 -29.59 -5.57
C ILE A 301 -0.35 -30.25 -6.88
N ARG A 302 -1.16 -29.55 -7.69
CA ARG A 302 -1.60 -30.06 -8.99
C ARG A 302 -0.43 -30.28 -9.95
N GLU A 303 0.51 -29.34 -10.04
CA GLU A 303 1.67 -29.52 -10.94
C GLU A 303 2.59 -30.67 -10.52
N ILE A 304 2.80 -30.86 -9.21
CA ILE A 304 3.59 -32.00 -8.70
C ILE A 304 2.91 -33.32 -9.01
N ASN A 305 1.58 -33.40 -8.83
CA ASN A 305 0.80 -34.59 -9.18
C ASN A 305 0.84 -34.89 -10.69
N GLU A 306 1.06 -33.87 -11.53
CA GLU A 306 1.30 -34.00 -12.97
C GLU A 306 2.77 -34.29 -13.33
N GLY A 307 3.64 -34.43 -12.34
CA GLY A 307 5.05 -34.78 -12.50
C GLY A 307 5.99 -33.60 -12.79
N ARG A 308 5.58 -32.36 -12.49
CA ARG A 308 6.33 -31.13 -12.77
C ARG A 308 6.77 -30.42 -11.49
N CYS A 309 7.84 -29.61 -11.55
CA CYS A 309 8.31 -28.74 -10.46
C CYS A 309 8.83 -29.46 -9.20
N PHE A 310 9.23 -30.74 -9.28
CA PHE A 310 9.75 -31.49 -8.13
C PHE A 310 10.97 -30.82 -7.50
N GLU A 311 11.80 -30.15 -8.30
CA GLU A 311 12.98 -29.41 -7.86
C GLU A 311 12.64 -28.23 -6.91
N LEU A 312 11.38 -27.79 -6.86
CA LEU A 312 10.92 -26.70 -6.01
C LEU A 312 10.25 -27.18 -4.72
N LEU A 313 10.12 -28.49 -4.51
CA LEU A 313 9.33 -29.08 -3.44
C LEU A 313 9.81 -28.66 -2.04
N ASP A 314 11.11 -28.70 -1.78
CA ASP A 314 11.68 -28.31 -0.48
C ASP A 314 11.45 -26.82 -0.20
N ARG A 315 11.64 -25.98 -1.22
CA ARG A 315 11.40 -24.53 -1.10
C ARG A 315 9.92 -24.22 -0.88
N PHE A 316 9.04 -24.98 -1.53
CA PHE A 316 7.59 -24.90 -1.31
C PHE A 316 7.24 -25.26 0.14
N ALA A 317 7.78 -26.37 0.67
CA ALA A 317 7.51 -26.81 2.03
C ALA A 317 7.97 -25.78 3.07
N ASP A 318 9.15 -25.19 2.87
CA ASP A 318 9.70 -24.14 3.73
C ASP A 318 8.81 -22.87 3.73
N ILE A 319 8.44 -22.35 2.55
CA ILE A 319 7.63 -21.13 2.50
C ILE A 319 6.20 -21.34 3.01
N VAL A 320 5.60 -22.50 2.75
CA VAL A 320 4.28 -22.86 3.29
C VAL A 320 4.35 -23.00 4.81
N SER A 321 5.42 -23.57 5.35
CA SER A 321 5.64 -23.64 6.80
C SER A 321 5.75 -22.24 7.42
N LYS A 322 6.46 -21.32 6.78
CA LYS A 322 6.57 -19.91 7.21
C LYS A 322 5.26 -19.12 7.11
N CYS A 323 4.40 -19.47 6.14
CA CYS A 323 3.12 -18.82 5.92
C CYS A 323 1.94 -19.56 6.58
N SER A 324 2.21 -20.63 7.31
CA SER A 324 1.21 -21.57 7.80
C SER A 324 0.16 -20.91 8.69
N SER A 325 0.53 -19.88 9.47
CA SER A 325 -0.39 -19.11 10.32
C SER A 325 -1.49 -18.38 9.55
N LEU A 326 -1.30 -18.13 8.25
CA LEU A 326 -2.30 -17.51 7.37
C LEU A 326 -3.29 -18.54 6.80
N ILE A 327 -2.99 -19.83 6.90
CA ILE A 327 -3.78 -20.92 6.34
C ILE A 327 -4.84 -21.35 7.36
N SER A 328 -5.90 -20.55 7.48
CA SER A 328 -7.01 -20.81 8.40
C SER A 328 -7.94 -21.93 7.90
N SER A 329 -8.01 -22.17 6.59
CA SER A 329 -8.92 -23.18 6.02
C SER A 329 -8.47 -24.61 6.39
N GLU A 330 -9.30 -25.31 7.17
CA GLU A 330 -9.06 -26.71 7.56
C GLU A 330 -8.91 -27.62 6.34
N LYS A 331 -9.77 -27.45 5.33
CA LYS A 331 -9.72 -28.25 4.09
C LYS A 331 -8.34 -28.18 3.42
N ILE A 332 -7.79 -26.97 3.29
CA ILE A 332 -6.48 -26.77 2.65
C ILE A 332 -5.35 -27.31 3.54
N ARG A 333 -5.46 -27.17 4.87
CA ARG A 333 -4.48 -27.74 5.80
C ARG A 333 -4.42 -29.27 5.74
N VAL A 334 -5.57 -29.93 5.68
CA VAL A 334 -5.64 -31.40 5.53
C VAL A 334 -5.04 -31.84 4.20
N GLU A 335 -5.37 -31.14 3.11
CA GLU A 335 -4.82 -31.41 1.78
C GLU A 335 -3.28 -31.24 1.74
N LEU A 336 -2.77 -30.14 2.31
CA LEU A 336 -1.33 -29.89 2.44
C LEU A 336 -0.63 -30.93 3.31
N LYS A 337 -1.25 -31.33 4.43
CA LYS A 337 -0.69 -32.37 5.30
C LYS A 337 -0.59 -33.70 4.59
N GLN A 338 -1.65 -34.13 3.90
CA GLN A 338 -1.64 -35.36 3.10
C GLN A 338 -0.55 -35.30 2.01
N PHE A 339 -0.44 -34.17 1.33
CA PHE A 339 0.59 -33.93 0.31
C PHE A 339 2.00 -34.01 0.89
N PHE A 340 2.25 -33.41 2.06
CA PHE A 340 3.57 -33.45 2.72
C PHE A 340 3.94 -34.88 3.13
N VAL A 341 3.00 -35.64 3.72
CA VAL A 341 3.23 -37.05 4.07
C VAL A 341 3.56 -37.89 2.82
N GLN A 342 2.82 -37.71 1.73
CA GLN A 342 3.05 -38.44 0.48
C GLN A 342 4.43 -38.19 -0.13
N ASN A 343 4.98 -37.00 0.09
CA ASN A 343 6.28 -36.60 -0.45
C ASN A 343 7.42 -36.66 0.60
N GLY A 344 7.18 -37.23 1.78
CA GLY A 344 8.19 -37.38 2.83
C GLY A 344 8.66 -36.07 3.47
N LEU A 345 7.80 -35.05 3.49
CA LEU A 345 8.08 -33.71 4.02
C LEU A 345 7.59 -33.57 5.47
N ASP A 346 8.21 -32.64 6.20
CA ASP A 346 7.88 -32.34 7.59
C ASP A 346 6.51 -31.65 7.75
N THR A 347 5.62 -32.23 8.57
CA THR A 347 4.25 -31.71 8.83
C THR A 347 4.12 -30.94 10.14
N THR A 348 5.18 -30.85 10.95
CA THR A 348 5.13 -30.36 12.33
C THR A 348 4.49 -28.99 12.47
N THR A 349 4.82 -28.04 11.60
CA THR A 349 4.26 -26.68 11.58
C THR A 349 2.76 -26.67 11.28
N LEU A 350 2.30 -27.50 10.35
CA LEU A 350 0.87 -27.62 10.01
C LEU A 350 0.09 -28.29 11.15
N ASP A 351 0.70 -29.26 11.83
CA ASP A 351 0.11 -29.96 12.98
C ASP A 351 -0.11 -29.02 14.16
N VAL A 352 0.84 -28.12 14.43
CA VAL A 352 0.70 -27.11 15.49
C VAL A 352 -0.46 -26.15 15.20
N ILE A 353 -0.61 -25.68 13.97
CA ILE A 353 -1.70 -24.75 13.64
C ILE A 353 -3.06 -25.43 13.67
N ASN A 354 -3.14 -26.70 13.30
CA ASN A 354 -4.34 -27.51 13.54
C ASN A 354 -4.67 -27.58 15.04
N LEU A 355 -3.66 -27.82 15.89
CA LEU A 355 -3.82 -27.84 17.34
C LEU A 355 -4.29 -26.48 17.90
N LEU A 356 -3.79 -25.35 17.39
CA LEU A 356 -4.15 -24.00 17.85
C LEU A 356 -5.54 -23.52 17.37
N GLU A 357 -5.98 -23.94 16.19
CA GLU A 357 -7.32 -23.56 15.68
C GLU A 357 -8.45 -24.40 16.30
N GLN A 358 -8.21 -25.67 16.61
CA GLN A 358 -9.15 -26.50 17.38
C GLN A 358 -9.49 -25.90 18.75
N THR A 359 -8.56 -25.16 19.36
CA THR A 359 -8.75 -24.45 20.63
C THR A 359 -9.49 -23.11 20.51
N LYS A 360 -9.40 -22.42 19.36
CA LYS A 360 -10.20 -21.19 19.13
C LYS A 360 -11.67 -21.48 18.88
N GLY A 361 -11.97 -22.63 18.25
CA GLY A 361 -13.34 -23.08 18.01
C GLY A 361 -14.07 -23.62 19.25
N SER A 362 -13.37 -23.82 20.37
CA SER A 362 -13.91 -24.46 21.58
C SER A 362 -14.24 -23.48 22.72
N SER A 363 -14.24 -22.15 22.48
CA SER A 363 -14.62 -21.18 23.52
C SER A 363 -16.13 -20.98 23.69
N LEU A 364 -17.01 -21.65 22.94
CA LEU A 364 -18.45 -21.66 23.19
C LEU A 364 -19.03 -23.02 22.74
N PHE A 365 -19.91 -23.57 23.57
CA PHE A 365 -20.60 -24.87 23.49
C PHE A 365 -19.94 -26.05 24.22
N LEU A 366 -20.22 -26.11 25.52
CA LEU A 366 -20.56 -27.38 26.18
C LEU A 366 -21.56 -28.14 25.31
N GLY A 367 -21.17 -29.31 24.82
CA GLY A 367 -22.08 -30.19 24.08
C GLY A 367 -21.33 -31.35 23.44
N ASN A 368 -21.38 -32.50 24.12
CA ASN A 368 -20.95 -33.83 23.66
C ASN A 368 -20.88 -33.99 22.13
N LYS A 369 -19.66 -34.04 21.58
CA LYS A 369 -19.39 -34.73 20.32
C LYS A 369 -18.16 -35.61 20.47
N VAL A 370 -18.46 -36.90 20.61
CA VAL A 370 -17.54 -38.02 20.39
C VAL A 370 -17.00 -37.90 18.96
N ILE A 371 -15.73 -37.53 18.80
CA ILE A 371 -14.99 -37.63 17.54
C ILE A 371 -13.55 -38.09 17.87
N SER A 372 -13.26 -39.33 17.44
CA SER A 372 -11.99 -40.07 17.38
C SER A 372 -10.85 -39.65 18.33
N LYS A 373 -10.82 -40.30 19.49
CA LYS A 373 -9.58 -40.62 20.22
C LYS A 373 -8.76 -41.57 19.35
N ASP A 374 -7.74 -41.06 18.67
CA ASP A 374 -6.40 -41.66 18.63
C ASP A 374 -5.47 -40.69 17.86
N ASP A 375 -4.34 -40.39 18.50
CA ASP A 375 -3.14 -39.67 18.04
C ASP A 375 -2.96 -38.14 18.10
N MET A 376 -3.95 -37.29 18.36
CA MET A 376 -3.72 -35.81 18.30
C MET A 376 -4.11 -34.98 19.54
N GLY A 377 -4.13 -35.58 20.74
CA GLY A 377 -4.56 -34.89 21.97
C GLY A 377 -3.77 -35.18 23.24
N SER A 378 -2.57 -35.76 23.15
CA SER A 378 -1.76 -36.11 24.32
C SER A 378 -0.81 -34.96 24.70
N ILE A 379 -0.59 -34.74 26.00
CA ILE A 379 0.36 -33.72 26.50
C ILE A 379 1.75 -33.97 25.90
N THR A 380 2.13 -35.25 25.72
CA THR A 380 3.40 -35.66 25.13
C THR A 380 3.56 -35.16 23.68
N ASN A 381 2.50 -35.17 22.88
CA ASN A 381 2.54 -34.73 21.49
C ASN A 381 2.60 -33.20 21.40
N ILE A 382 1.90 -32.50 22.30
CA ILE A 382 1.92 -31.04 22.40
C ILE A 382 3.33 -30.56 22.82
N ASP A 383 3.92 -31.22 23.81
CA ASP A 383 5.28 -30.95 24.30
C ASP A 383 6.35 -31.16 23.20
N ARG A 384 6.28 -32.30 22.50
CA ARG A 384 7.21 -32.58 21.39
C ARG A 384 7.08 -31.57 20.24
N ALA A 385 5.87 -31.13 19.92
CA ALA A 385 5.62 -30.13 18.90
C ALA A 385 6.13 -28.73 19.31
N ALA A 386 5.97 -28.37 20.58
CA ALA A 386 6.47 -27.10 21.13
C ALA A 386 8.01 -27.05 21.19
N THR A 387 8.65 -28.13 21.62
CA THR A 387 10.12 -28.28 21.59
C THR A 387 10.67 -28.16 20.17
N LEU A 388 9.99 -28.76 19.19
CA LEU A 388 10.40 -28.68 17.79
C LEU A 388 10.24 -27.26 17.21
N LEU A 389 9.17 -26.54 17.56
CA LEU A 389 9.02 -25.13 17.18
C LEU A 389 10.05 -24.21 17.83
N MET A 390 10.41 -24.48 19.10
CA MET A 390 11.49 -23.76 19.76
C MET A 390 12.82 -23.97 19.04
N SER A 391 13.13 -25.20 18.61
CA SER A 391 14.33 -25.49 17.81
C SER A 391 14.36 -24.76 16.46
N LYS A 392 13.18 -24.38 15.92
CA LYS A 392 13.01 -23.61 14.69
C LYS A 392 12.95 -22.08 14.91
N GLY A 393 13.01 -21.61 16.16
CA GLY A 393 12.97 -20.18 16.51
C GLY A 393 11.56 -19.59 16.64
N ASP A 394 10.50 -20.39 16.52
CA ASP A 394 9.10 -19.97 16.65
C ASP A 394 8.64 -19.95 18.12
N TRP A 395 9.29 -19.09 18.91
CA TRP A 395 9.07 -19.01 20.36
C TRP A 395 7.65 -18.60 20.76
N LYS A 396 6.97 -17.78 19.94
CA LYS A 396 5.58 -17.37 20.20
C LYS A 396 4.60 -18.54 20.09
N ALA A 397 4.76 -19.37 19.05
CA ALA A 397 3.90 -20.52 18.84
C ALA A 397 4.15 -21.60 19.92
N SER A 398 5.41 -21.74 20.35
CA SER A 398 5.79 -22.63 21.45
C SER A 398 5.17 -22.21 22.79
N LEU A 399 5.14 -20.91 23.10
CA LEU A 399 4.45 -20.38 24.27
C LEU A 399 2.93 -20.65 24.25
N CYS A 400 2.27 -20.51 23.09
CA CYS A 400 0.85 -20.85 22.96
C CYS A 400 0.59 -22.35 23.18
N LEU A 401 1.53 -23.23 22.81
CA LEU A 401 1.41 -24.67 23.08
C LEU A 401 1.62 -25.00 24.56
N LEU A 402 2.43 -24.23 25.30
CA LEU A 402 2.53 -24.37 26.76
C LEU A 402 1.20 -24.09 27.45
N GLU A 403 0.51 -23.03 27.07
CA GLU A 403 -0.84 -22.73 27.57
C GLU A 403 -1.81 -23.89 27.26
N LYS A 404 -1.63 -24.56 26.12
CA LYS A 404 -2.41 -25.75 25.75
C LYS A 404 -2.08 -26.97 26.62
N ILE A 405 -0.81 -27.18 26.99
CA ILE A 405 -0.41 -28.24 27.95
C ILE A 405 -1.19 -28.07 29.25
N LEU A 406 -1.27 -26.83 29.78
CA LEU A 406 -2.00 -26.54 31.02
C LEU A 406 -3.51 -26.82 30.95
N GLN A 407 -4.09 -26.78 29.75
CA GLN A 407 -5.52 -26.99 29.51
C GLN A 407 -5.85 -28.44 29.12
N THR A 408 -4.84 -29.30 28.95
CA THR A 408 -5.01 -30.68 28.49
C THR A 408 -4.97 -31.63 29.69
N GLU A 409 -5.89 -32.59 29.77
CA GLU A 409 -5.87 -33.62 30.82
C GLU A 409 -4.73 -34.63 30.56
N ALA A 410 -3.94 -34.91 31.60
CA ALA A 410 -2.88 -35.91 31.53
C ALA A 410 -3.47 -37.33 31.47
N VAL A 411 -3.10 -38.10 30.45
CA VAL A 411 -3.66 -39.45 30.23
C VAL A 411 -2.78 -40.54 30.87
N ASN A 412 -1.54 -40.20 31.24
CA ASN A 412 -0.60 -41.10 31.91
C ASN A 412 0.29 -40.37 32.92
N GLU A 413 1.03 -41.13 33.74
CA GLU A 413 1.93 -40.56 34.78
C GLU A 413 3.07 -39.71 34.19
N LYS A 414 3.57 -40.02 32.99
CA LYS A 414 4.59 -39.18 32.35
C LYS A 414 4.03 -37.81 31.98
N GLU A 415 2.78 -37.76 31.51
CA GLU A 415 2.09 -36.53 31.16
C GLU A 415 1.73 -35.68 32.38
N LYS A 416 1.46 -36.29 33.54
CA LYS A 416 1.29 -35.56 34.79
C LYS A 416 2.56 -34.81 35.18
N VAL A 417 3.72 -35.46 35.05
CA VAL A 417 5.02 -34.82 35.33
C VAL A 417 5.26 -33.63 34.38
N ILE A 418 4.95 -33.79 33.08
CA ILE A 418 5.06 -32.70 32.10
C ILE A 418 4.09 -31.55 32.46
N LEU A 419 2.87 -31.86 32.87
CA LEU A 419 1.87 -30.87 33.29
C LEU A 419 2.30 -30.08 34.54
N GLU A 420 2.83 -30.77 35.55
CA GLU A 420 3.33 -30.14 36.78
C GLU A 420 4.55 -29.23 36.50
N ALA A 421 5.47 -29.69 35.64
CA ALA A 421 6.63 -28.91 35.22
C ALA A 421 6.22 -27.69 34.37
N ALA A 422 5.20 -27.83 33.52
CA ALA A 422 4.63 -26.73 32.74
C ALA A 422 3.96 -25.69 33.66
N GLN A 423 3.18 -26.12 34.66
CA GLN A 423 2.55 -25.24 35.65
C GLN A 423 3.56 -24.41 36.42
N ALA A 424 4.69 -25.01 36.80
CA ALA A 424 5.79 -24.30 37.47
C ALA A 424 6.48 -23.26 36.57
N SER A 425 6.41 -23.43 35.25
CA SER A 425 7.18 -22.64 34.28
C SER A 425 6.43 -21.43 33.72
N VAL A 426 5.09 -21.38 33.83
CA VAL A 426 4.21 -20.36 33.19
C VAL A 426 4.22 -19.00 33.89
N GLY A 427 4.73 -18.91 35.11
CA GLY A 427 4.80 -17.65 35.87
C GLY A 427 5.74 -16.58 35.28
N ASN A 428 6.59 -16.95 34.32
CA ASN A 428 7.51 -16.03 33.64
C ASN A 428 7.77 -16.53 32.21
N TRP A 429 7.67 -15.64 31.20
CA TRP A 429 7.91 -16.00 29.80
C TRP A 429 9.31 -16.58 29.56
N LYS A 430 10.32 -16.19 30.35
CA LYS A 430 11.68 -16.75 30.25
C LYS A 430 11.74 -18.21 30.68
N THR A 431 11.10 -18.55 31.79
CA THR A 431 11.04 -19.94 32.29
C THR A 431 10.15 -20.81 31.41
N ALA A 432 9.08 -20.23 30.86
CA ALA A 432 8.20 -20.87 29.90
C ALA A 432 8.90 -21.22 28.57
N ILE A 433 9.84 -20.38 28.12
CA ILE A 433 10.69 -20.68 26.96
C ILE A 433 11.73 -21.74 27.31
N LEU A 434 12.38 -21.64 28.47
CA LEU A 434 13.40 -22.59 28.93
C LEU A 434 12.85 -24.01 29.15
N PHE A 435 11.55 -24.14 29.37
CA PHE A 435 10.88 -25.45 29.48
C PHE A 435 11.07 -26.32 28.23
N PHE A 436 11.19 -25.70 27.05
CA PHE A 436 11.28 -26.38 25.75
C PHE A 436 12.69 -26.35 25.13
N THR A 437 13.69 -25.85 25.85
CA THR A 437 15.11 -25.84 25.45
C THR A 437 15.89 -26.89 26.20
#